data_AF-A0A9X0WLT1-F1
#
_entry.id   AF-A0A9X0WLT1-F1
#
_cell.length_a   1.000
_cell.length_b   1.000
_cell.length_c   1.000
_cell.angle_alpha   90.00
_cell.angle_beta   90.00
_cell.angle_gamma   90.00
#
_symmetry.space_group_name_H-M   'P 1'
#
loop_
_entity.id
_entity.type
_entity.pdbx_description
1 polymer ?
#
loop_
_entity_poly.entity_id
_entity_poly.type
_entity_poly.pdbx_seq_one_letter_code
_entity_poly.pdbx_strand_id
1 'polypeptide(L)'
;MNNSSDPLFEAYADLDFTDAKSVSELPALARLQAERGSQSQGTMRVDNRILAAFKARAEMMGSNYQTLMNDALRQFVEGQTLADVVRETIRSELHQNGA
;
A
#
# COMPACT_ATOMS: atom_id res chain seq x y z
N MET A 1 8.91 24.88 0.25
CA MET A 1 9.05 23.43 0.53
C MET A 1 9.27 22.74 -0.80
N ASN A 2 10.52 22.47 -1.18
CA ASN A 2 10.85 21.77 -2.42
C ASN A 2 11.21 20.34 -2.03
N ASN A 3 10.32 19.38 -2.28
CA ASN A 3 10.50 17.98 -1.90
C ASN A 3 10.63 17.08 -3.14
N SER A 4 11.25 17.61 -4.19
CA SER A 4 11.39 16.94 -5.49
C SER A 4 12.85 16.53 -5.69
N SER A 5 13.37 15.64 -4.85
CA SER A 5 14.60 14.88 -5.16
C SER A 5 14.24 13.55 -5.82
N ASP A 6 13.27 13.59 -6.75
CA ASP A 6 12.93 12.43 -7.57
C ASP A 6 13.91 12.38 -8.75
N PRO A 7 14.79 11.35 -8.86
CA PRO A 7 15.72 11.21 -9.97
C PRO A 7 15.04 11.19 -11.35
N LEU A 8 13.75 10.81 -11.40
CA LEU A 8 12.96 10.84 -12.64
C LEU A 8 12.61 12.26 -13.06
N PHE A 9 12.49 13.21 -12.13
CA PHE A 9 12.18 14.60 -12.45
C PHE A 9 13.29 15.21 -13.32
N GLU A 10 14.55 15.05 -12.93
CA GLU A 10 15.71 15.54 -13.69
C GLU A 10 15.82 14.88 -15.08
N ALA A 11 15.52 13.57 -15.18
CA ALA A 11 15.61 12.83 -16.43
C ALA A 11 14.58 13.29 -17.48
N TYR A 12 13.48 13.91 -17.06
CA TYR A 12 12.40 14.34 -17.94
C TYR A 12 12.16 15.86 -17.90
N ALA A 13 13.06 16.61 -17.27
CA ALA A 13 12.92 18.07 -17.10
C ALA A 13 12.84 18.82 -18.43
N ASP A 14 13.52 18.31 -19.46
CA ASP A 14 13.59 18.91 -20.80
C ASP A 14 12.46 18.43 -21.75
N LEU A 15 11.56 17.55 -21.30
CA LEU A 15 10.45 17.09 -22.13
C LEU A 15 9.31 18.13 -22.15
N ASP A 16 8.76 18.37 -23.34
CA ASP A 16 7.61 19.25 -23.52
C ASP A 16 6.30 18.51 -23.20
N PHE A 17 5.63 18.94 -22.13
CA PHE A 17 4.34 18.42 -21.67
C PHE A 17 3.17 19.36 -21.95
N THR A 18 3.33 20.38 -22.80
CA THR A 18 2.29 21.39 -23.07
C THR A 18 0.98 20.78 -23.56
N ASP A 19 1.04 19.72 -24.36
CA ASP A 19 -0.12 18.99 -24.89
C ASP A 19 -0.44 17.69 -24.11
N ALA A 20 0.18 17.48 -22.94
CA ALA A 20 -0.01 16.27 -22.17
C ALA A 20 -1.42 16.20 -21.56
N LYS A 21 -2.09 15.06 -21.76
CA LYS A 21 -3.39 14.79 -21.12
C LYS A 21 -3.18 14.29 -19.70
N SER A 22 -4.00 14.78 -18.77
CA SER A 22 -3.99 14.32 -17.38
C SER A 22 -4.41 12.85 -17.30
N VAL A 23 -3.98 12.16 -16.25
CA VAL A 23 -4.32 10.76 -15.99
C VAL A 23 -5.85 10.54 -15.95
N SER A 24 -6.59 11.54 -15.44
CA SER A 24 -8.06 11.56 -15.40
C SER A 24 -8.72 11.63 -16.78
N GLU A 25 -8.06 12.21 -17.78
CA GLU A 25 -8.60 12.38 -19.13
C GLU A 25 -8.37 11.15 -20.03
N LEU A 26 -7.55 10.21 -19.58
CA LEU A 26 -7.28 8.95 -20.27
C LEU A 26 -8.06 7.82 -19.58
N PRO A 27 -9.17 7.32 -20.14
CA PRO A 27 -10.06 6.36 -19.46
C PRO A 27 -9.36 5.09 -18.98
N ALA A 28 -8.37 4.60 -19.72
CA ALA A 28 -7.59 3.43 -19.32
C ALA A 28 -6.72 3.71 -18.08
N LEU A 29 -6.11 4.89 -18.00
CA LEU A 29 -5.27 5.27 -16.86
C LEU A 29 -6.12 5.64 -15.63
N ALA A 30 -7.25 6.31 -15.83
CA ALA A 30 -8.20 6.59 -14.77
C ALA A 30 -8.74 5.30 -14.12
N ARG A 31 -9.02 4.26 -14.92
CA ARG A 31 -9.39 2.93 -14.41
C ARG A 31 -8.28 2.29 -13.60
N LEU A 32 -7.05 2.28 -14.11
CA LEU A 32 -5.89 1.74 -13.39
C LEU A 32 -5.64 2.48 -12.07
N GLN A 33 -5.84 3.80 -12.04
CA GLN A 33 -5.67 4.59 -10.83
C GLN A 33 -6.80 4.32 -9.82
N ALA A 34 -8.03 4.10 -10.28
CA ALA A 34 -9.15 3.67 -9.45
C ALA A 34 -8.95 2.26 -8.87
N GLU A 35 -8.41 1.32 -9.65
CA GLU A 35 -8.06 -0.04 -9.21
C GLU A 35 -6.97 -0.05 -8.13
N ARG A 36 -6.04 0.92 -8.17
CA ARG A 36 -4.98 1.09 -7.16
C ARG A 36 -5.50 1.63 -5.82
N GLY A 37 -6.72 2.17 -5.80
CA GLY A 37 -7.36 2.79 -4.65
C GLY A 37 -6.77 4.16 -4.32
N SER A 38 -7.62 5.12 -3.98
CA SER A 38 -7.21 6.44 -3.49
C SER A 38 -7.09 6.41 -1.95
N GLN A 39 -5.94 6.81 -1.42
CA GLN A 39 -5.78 7.00 0.03
C GLN A 39 -6.43 8.32 0.43
N SER A 40 -7.42 8.26 1.32
CA SER A 40 -8.04 9.45 1.92
C SER A 40 -7.34 9.81 3.22
N GLN A 41 -7.06 11.10 3.43
CA GLN A 41 -6.59 11.57 4.74
C GLN A 41 -7.79 11.76 5.68
N GLY A 42 -7.68 11.21 6.89
CA GLY A 42 -8.69 11.32 7.93
C GLY A 42 -8.07 11.32 9.32
N THR A 43 -8.80 11.86 10.30
CA THR A 43 -8.41 11.81 11.71
C THR A 43 -9.16 10.68 12.39
N MET A 44 -8.44 9.74 13.02
CA MET A 44 -9.03 8.66 13.83
C MET A 44 -8.38 8.61 15.21
N ARG A 45 -9.11 8.11 16.21
CA ARG A 45 -8.54 7.86 17.55
C ARG A 45 -7.98 6.45 17.59
N VAL A 46 -6.72 6.34 18.01
CA VAL A 46 -6.04 5.07 18.24
C VAL A 46 -5.45 5.10 19.64
N ASP A 47 -5.51 3.98 20.34
CA ASP A 47 -4.82 3.84 21.62
C ASP A 47 -3.30 4.05 21.46
N ASN A 48 -2.70 4.81 22.39
CA ASN A 48 -1.29 5.19 22.29
C ASN A 48 -0.34 3.99 22.33
N ARG A 49 -0.69 2.90 23.03
CA ARG A 49 0.13 1.68 23.09
C ARG A 49 0.09 0.94 21.77
N ILE A 50 -1.07 0.88 21.14
CA ILE A 50 -1.24 0.29 19.80
C ILE A 50 -0.45 1.09 18.78
N LEU A 51 -0.55 2.42 18.80
CA LEU A 51 0.23 3.28 17.89
C LEU A 51 1.74 3.09 18.08
N ALA A 52 2.20 3.00 19.33
CA ALA A 52 3.61 2.74 19.63
C ALA A 52 4.09 1.38 19.09
N ALA A 53 3.28 0.34 19.23
CA ALA A 53 3.60 -0.99 18.70
C ALA A 53 3.74 -1.00 17.17
N PHE A 54 2.84 -0.33 16.46
CA PHE A 54 2.93 -0.21 15.00
C PHE A 54 4.16 0.59 14.55
N LYS A 55 4.53 1.66 15.28
CA LYS A 55 5.76 2.43 15.01
C LYS A 55 7.01 1.59 15.18
N ALA A 56 7.16 0.92 16.31
CA ALA A 56 8.32 0.06 16.58
C ALA A 56 8.47 -1.05 15.52
N ARG A 57 7.36 -1.68 15.13
CA ARG A 57 7.38 -2.71 14.08
C ARG A 57 7.74 -2.15 12.71
N ALA A 58 7.25 -0.96 12.37
CA ALA A 58 7.57 -0.30 11.12
C ALA A 58 9.06 0.05 11.02
N GLU A 59 9.66 0.55 12.10
CA GLU A 59 11.09 0.84 12.19
C GLU A 59 11.94 -0.42 11.96
N MET A 60 11.58 -1.54 12.59
CA MET A 60 12.27 -2.82 12.40
C MET A 60 12.19 -3.34 10.96
N MET A 61 11.11 -3.03 10.24
CA MET A 61 10.87 -3.50 8.87
C MET A 61 11.31 -2.49 7.80
N GLY A 62 11.81 -1.31 8.19
CA GLY A 62 12.11 -0.22 7.25
C GLY A 62 10.87 0.29 6.50
N SER A 63 9.69 0.22 7.12
CA SER A 63 8.40 0.55 6.50
C SER A 63 7.71 1.72 7.22
N ASN A 64 6.54 2.15 6.72
CA ASN A 64 5.69 3.16 7.35
C ASN A 64 4.64 2.47 8.25
N TYR A 65 4.49 2.93 9.48
CA TYR A 65 3.48 2.42 10.42
C TYR A 65 2.04 2.56 9.89
N GLN A 66 1.78 3.56 9.04
CA GLN A 66 0.47 3.74 8.40
C GLN A 66 0.18 2.64 7.38
N THR A 67 1.19 2.14 6.67
CA THR A 67 1.04 1.00 5.76
C THR A 67 0.64 -0.24 6.56
N LEU A 68 1.36 -0.52 7.65
CA LEU A 68 1.05 -1.66 8.53
C LEU A 68 -0.36 -1.58 9.14
N MET A 69 -0.79 -0.38 9.56
CA MET A 69 -2.15 -0.18 10.06
C MET A 69 -3.20 -0.43 8.97
N ASN A 70 -3.00 0.09 7.76
CA ASN A 70 -3.93 -0.13 6.65
C ASN A 70 -4.03 -1.60 6.26
N ASP A 71 -2.92 -2.34 6.25
CA ASP A 71 -2.93 -3.78 5.97
C ASP A 71 -3.71 -4.56 7.04
N ALA A 72 -3.53 -4.21 8.32
CA ALA A 72 -4.29 -4.81 9.41
C ALA A 72 -5.80 -4.51 9.31
N LEU A 73 -6.17 -3.27 8.97
CA LEU A 73 -7.56 -2.89 8.72
C LEU A 73 -8.15 -3.65 7.52
N ARG A 74 -7.38 -3.82 6.44
CA ARG A 74 -7.79 -4.59 5.26
C ARG A 74 -8.06 -6.04 5.61
N GLN A 75 -7.12 -6.72 6.27
CA GLN A 75 -7.29 -8.12 6.70
C GLN A 75 -8.53 -8.30 7.57
N PHE A 76 -8.78 -7.34 8.48
CA PHE A 76 -9.97 -7.35 9.32
C PHE A 76 -11.27 -7.21 8.51
N VAL A 77 -11.32 -6.28 7.56
CA VAL A 77 -12.49 -6.06 6.69
C VAL A 77 -12.75 -7.24 5.75
N GLU A 78 -11.69 -7.86 5.23
CA GLU A 78 -11.78 -9.06 4.39
C GLU A 78 -12.24 -10.30 5.17
N GLY A 79 -12.32 -10.21 6.50
CA GLY A 79 -12.70 -11.33 7.36
C GLY A 79 -11.65 -12.44 7.37
N GLN A 80 -10.39 -12.14 7.00
CA GLN A 80 -9.31 -13.12 7.04
C GLN A 80 -9.08 -13.55 8.48
N THR A 81 -9.45 -14.79 8.79
CA THR A 81 -9.15 -15.35 10.10
C THR A 81 -7.77 -15.98 10.09
N LEU A 82 -7.13 -16.06 11.26
CA LEU A 82 -5.90 -16.85 11.42
C LEU A 82 -6.11 -18.30 10.93
N ALA A 83 -7.32 -18.84 11.06
CA ALA A 83 -7.65 -20.16 10.56
C ALA A 83 -7.58 -20.26 9.02
N ASP A 84 -7.91 -19.18 8.30
CA ASP A 84 -7.82 -19.14 6.85
C ASP A 84 -6.37 -19.06 6.38
N VAL A 85 -5.54 -18.25 7.06
CA VAL A 85 -4.09 -18.18 6.80
C VAL A 85 -3.44 -19.54 7.06
N VAL A 86 -3.73 -20.16 8.21
CA VAL A 86 -3.18 -21.48 8.57
C VAL A 86 -3.66 -22.56 7.59
N ARG A 87 -4.93 -22.54 7.19
CA ARG A 87 -5.47 -23.49 6.20
C ARG A 87 -4.75 -23.34 4.86
N GLU A 88 -4.50 -22.12 4.42
CA GLU A 88 -3.79 -21.86 3.17
C GLU A 88 -2.32 -22.27 3.25
N THR A 89 -1.63 -21.96 4.34
CA THR A 89 -0.23 -22.40 4.55
C THR A 89 -0.13 -23.92 4.56
N ILE A 90 -1.00 -24.62 5.31
CA ILE A 90 -1.01 -26.10 5.33
C ILE A 90 -1.28 -26.65 3.93
N ARG A 91 -2.25 -26.08 3.20
CA ARG A 91 -2.54 -26.50 1.83
C ARG A 91 -1.32 -26.31 0.94
N SER A 92 -0.65 -25.17 1.01
CA SER A 92 0.50 -24.86 0.18
C SER A 92 1.68 -25.81 0.49
N GLU A 93 1.95 -26.09 1.76
CA GLU A 93 3.00 -27.03 2.19
C GLU A 93 2.71 -28.48 1.79
N LEU A 94 1.44 -28.92 1.84
CA LEU A 94 1.03 -30.26 1.38
C LEU A 94 1.14 -30.42 -0.14
N HIS A 95 0.86 -29.36 -0.91
CA HIS A 95 1.03 -29.38 -2.36
C HIS A 95 2.51 -29.27 -2.78
N GLN A 96 3.35 -28.59 -2.00
CA GLN A 96 4.78 -28.50 -2.25
C GLN A 96 5.54 -29.77 -1.87
N ASN A 97 5.11 -30.48 -0.82
CA ASN A 97 5.74 -31.73 -0.36
C ASN A 97 5.04 -33.01 -0.87
N GLY A 98 4.02 -32.87 -1.71
CA GLY A 98 3.34 -33.99 -2.37
C GLY A 98 3.91 -34.26 -3.76
N ALA A 99 5.05 -34.94 -3.82
CA ALA A 99 5.60 -35.61 -5.02
C ALA A 99 6.07 -37.01 -4.63
#